data_AF-A0A2V3HPU7-F1
#
_entry.id   AF-A0A2V3HPU7-F1
#
_cell.length_a   1.000
_cell.length_b   1.000
_cell.length_c   1.000
_cell.angle_alpha   90.00
_cell.angle_beta   90.00
_cell.angle_gamma   90.00
#
_symmetry.space_group_name_H-M   'P 1'
#
loop_
_entity.id
_entity.type
_entity.pdbx_description
1 polymer ?
#
loop_
_entity_poly.entity_id
_entity_poly.type
_entity_poly.pdbx_seq_one_letter_code
_entity_poly.pdbx_strand_id
1 'polypeptide(L)'
;MGSILEPLGLSAFSISIPEIDKYRGFDDIRPTGAWIYVGGMVITPPFLTLMIGLTLYTSALIAEIVRGSIQALDRGQVEAAISLALTPFQRLRLVILPQALRSMIPLMTNQYLNIWKNSSLALVVGYSDFFSILWTIVNKEGQGVPVFMIILLTYQCGSLLMSAIMNSYNRKVTRVKI
;
A
#
# COMPACT_ATOMS: atom_id res chain seq x y z
N MET A 1 -39.87 -6.77 24.37
CA MET A 1 -38.88 -7.74 24.87
C MET A 1 -37.81 -7.88 23.79
N GLY A 2 -36.93 -6.89 23.58
CA GLY A 2 -36.10 -6.20 24.57
C GLY A 2 -34.67 -6.69 24.37
N SER A 3 -34.05 -6.23 23.28
CA SER A 3 -32.60 -6.10 23.05
C SER A 3 -31.67 -6.80 24.05
N ILE A 4 -31.20 -8.02 23.73
CA ILE A 4 -30.11 -8.73 24.45
C ILE A 4 -28.90 -8.91 23.53
N LEU A 5 -28.68 -7.98 22.60
CA LEU A 5 -27.41 -7.85 21.91
C LEU A 5 -26.87 -6.48 22.24
N GLU A 6 -26.42 -6.32 23.49
CA GLU A 6 -25.49 -5.26 23.82
C GLU A 6 -24.32 -5.27 22.83
N PRO A 7 -23.79 -4.10 22.46
CA PRO A 7 -22.68 -3.96 21.53
C PRO A 7 -21.37 -4.34 22.24
N LEU A 8 -21.19 -5.63 22.52
CA LEU A 8 -19.96 -6.17 23.08
C LEU A 8 -18.87 -6.17 22.00
N GLY A 9 -17.95 -5.21 22.10
CA GLY A 9 -16.52 -5.48 21.85
C GLY A 9 -15.91 -5.12 20.50
N LEU A 10 -16.64 -4.48 19.58
CA LEU A 10 -16.07 -4.05 18.28
C LEU A 10 -16.03 -2.54 18.04
N SER A 11 -16.65 -1.72 18.90
CA SER A 11 -16.56 -0.26 18.83
C SER A 11 -15.32 0.31 19.54
N ALA A 12 -14.63 -0.50 20.36
CA ALA A 12 -13.61 -0.03 21.31
C ALA A 12 -12.24 0.31 20.71
N PHE A 13 -12.01 0.08 19.41
CA PHE A 13 -10.72 0.41 18.78
C PHE A 13 -10.91 0.98 17.38
N SER A 14 -11.82 1.93 17.22
CA SER A 14 -11.86 2.78 16.03
C SER A 14 -11.26 4.13 16.39
N ILE A 15 -10.23 4.56 15.65
CA ILE A 15 -9.79 5.96 15.73
C ILE A 15 -10.82 6.74 14.92
N SER A 16 -11.85 7.25 15.59
CA SER A 16 -12.86 8.15 15.03
C SER A 16 -12.64 9.56 15.58
N ILE A 17 -12.72 10.58 14.73
CA ILE A 17 -12.70 11.99 15.16
C ILE A 17 -14.09 12.29 15.75
N PRO A 18 -14.22 12.59 17.05
CA PRO A 18 -15.52 12.82 17.65
C PRO A 18 -16.10 14.16 17.18
N GLU A 19 -17.25 14.12 16.51
CA GLU A 19 -18.10 15.30 16.29
C GLU A 19 -18.99 15.50 17.53
N ILE A 20 -18.83 16.63 18.21
CA ILE A 20 -19.49 16.90 19.49
C ILE A 20 -20.90 17.40 19.19
N ASP A 21 -21.92 16.52 19.21
CA ASP A 21 -23.32 16.97 19.19
C ASP A 21 -23.65 17.61 20.54
N LYS A 22 -23.57 18.93 20.61
CA LYS A 22 -23.87 19.68 21.84
C LYS A 22 -25.34 20.11 21.95
N TYR A 23 -26.18 19.95 20.93
CA TYR A 23 -27.54 20.51 20.98
C TYR A 23 -28.54 19.79 20.05
N ARG A 24 -29.16 18.70 20.52
CA ARG A 24 -30.53 18.34 20.12
C ARG A 24 -31.34 17.96 21.36
N GLY A 25 -32.54 18.54 21.43
CA GLY A 25 -33.31 18.72 22.66
C GLY A 25 -33.72 17.45 23.40
N PHE A 26 -33.69 17.56 24.73
CA PHE A 26 -34.80 17.27 25.66
C PHE A 26 -35.64 15.99 25.53
N ASP A 27 -35.16 14.88 24.94
CA ASP A 27 -35.95 13.62 24.92
C ASP A 27 -35.16 12.31 25.13
N ASP A 28 -33.89 12.32 25.59
CA ASP A 28 -33.12 11.08 25.76
C ASP A 28 -32.41 11.05 27.13
N ILE A 29 -33.05 10.40 28.13
CA ILE A 29 -32.40 10.09 29.42
C ILE A 29 -31.42 8.94 29.17
N ARG A 30 -30.21 9.31 28.74
CA ARG A 30 -29.11 8.38 28.51
C ARG A 30 -28.17 8.36 29.72
N PRO A 31 -27.56 7.20 30.06
CA PRO A 31 -26.65 7.11 31.18
C PRO A 31 -25.50 8.10 31.05
N THR A 32 -25.38 8.98 32.04
CA THR A 32 -24.34 10.01 32.16
C THR A 32 -22.95 9.40 32.01
N GLY A 33 -22.27 9.67 30.89
CA GLY A 33 -20.91 9.20 30.60
C GLY A 33 -20.73 8.41 29.30
N ALA A 34 -21.81 8.13 28.55
CA ALA A 34 -21.69 7.48 27.24
C ALA A 34 -21.25 8.50 26.17
N TRP A 35 -19.99 8.44 25.73
CA TRP A 35 -19.54 9.11 24.52
C TRP A 35 -20.16 8.40 23.32
N ILE A 36 -21.07 9.06 22.62
CA ILE A 36 -21.71 8.51 21.43
C ILE A 36 -20.96 9.05 20.22
N TYR A 37 -20.28 8.14 19.51
CA TYR A 37 -19.64 8.43 18.25
C TYR A 37 -20.73 8.62 17.18
N VAL A 38 -21.11 9.86 16.88
CA VAL A 38 -22.01 10.19 15.77
C VAL A 38 -21.15 10.71 14.63
N GLY A 39 -20.83 9.84 13.68
CA GLY A 39 -19.98 10.20 12.55
C GLY A 39 -18.46 10.16 12.85
N GLY A 40 -17.68 10.23 11.77
CA GLY A 40 -16.22 10.16 11.75
C GLY A 40 -15.66 9.07 10.83
N MET A 41 -14.44 9.27 10.33
CA MET A 41 -13.72 8.22 9.61
C MET A 41 -13.26 7.15 10.61
N VAL A 42 -13.71 5.91 10.44
CA VAL A 42 -13.32 4.79 11.30
C VAL A 42 -12.12 4.07 10.68
N ILE A 43 -10.95 4.25 11.30
CA ILE A 43 -9.78 3.41 10.96
C ILE A 43 -9.85 2.14 11.81
N THR A 44 -10.07 1.00 11.15
CA THR A 44 -10.12 -0.31 11.82
C THR A 44 -8.70 -0.85 12.11
N PRO A 45 -8.46 -1.55 13.24
CA PRO A 45 -7.15 -2.10 13.56
C PRO A 45 -6.60 -3.08 12.51
N PRO A 46 -7.41 -3.97 11.89
CA PRO A 46 -6.95 -4.82 10.77
C PRO A 46 -6.36 -4.02 9.60
N PHE A 47 -6.94 -2.85 9.29
CA PHE A 47 -6.42 -1.97 8.26
C PHE A 47 -5.04 -1.44 8.62
N LEU A 48 -4.83 -1.01 9.86
CA LEU A 48 -3.51 -0.52 10.32
C LEU A 48 -2.46 -1.62 10.30
N THR A 49 -2.79 -2.83 10.79
CA THR A 49 -1.89 -3.98 10.77
C THR A 49 -1.46 -4.34 9.35
N LEU A 50 -2.42 -4.37 8.41
CA LEU A 50 -2.16 -4.60 7.00
C LEU A 50 -1.26 -3.51 6.41
N MET A 51 -1.61 -2.24 6.64
CA MET A 51 -0.88 -1.09 6.11
C MET A 51 0.58 -1.12 6.58
N ILE A 52 0.81 -1.32 7.87
CA ILE A 52 2.16 -1.39 8.44
C ILE A 52 2.93 -2.59 7.90
N GLY A 53 2.32 -3.78 7.89
CA GLY A 53 2.95 -5.00 7.40
C GLY A 53 3.37 -4.91 5.93
N LEU A 54 2.45 -4.44 5.07
CA LEU A 54 2.71 -4.27 3.64
C LEU A 54 3.76 -3.18 3.38
N THR A 55 3.73 -2.09 4.16
CA THR A 55 4.71 -0.99 4.05
C THR A 55 6.11 -1.46 4.43
N LEU A 56 6.27 -2.14 5.56
CA LEU A 56 7.57 -2.65 6.01
C LEU A 56 8.14 -3.66 5.01
N TYR A 57 7.33 -4.61 4.56
CA TYR A 57 7.71 -5.58 3.53
C TYR A 57 8.21 -4.88 2.26
N THR A 58 7.44 -3.91 1.77
CA THR A 58 7.77 -3.18 0.54
C THR A 58 9.02 -2.32 0.72
N SER A 59 9.19 -1.67 1.87
CA SER A 59 10.36 -0.82 2.14
C SER A 59 11.66 -1.63 2.16
N ALA A 60 11.64 -2.85 2.71
CA ALA A 60 12.81 -3.73 2.74
C ALA A 60 13.24 -4.12 1.31
N LEU A 61 12.26 -4.46 0.45
CA LEU A 61 12.54 -4.80 -0.94
C LEU A 61 13.04 -3.60 -1.75
N ILE A 62 12.46 -2.41 -1.54
CA ILE A 62 12.95 -1.19 -2.17
C ILE A 62 14.39 -0.88 -1.71
N ALA A 63 14.72 -1.08 -0.44
CA ALA A 63 16.08 -0.89 0.08
C ALA A 63 17.09 -1.82 -0.62
N GLU A 64 16.73 -3.08 -0.84
CA GLU A 64 17.56 -4.04 -1.58
C GLU A 64 17.71 -3.67 -3.07
N ILE A 65 16.65 -3.18 -3.71
CA ILE A 65 16.72 -2.65 -5.07
C ILE A 65 17.69 -1.46 -5.14
N VAL A 66 17.60 -0.53 -4.19
CA VAL A 66 18.50 0.63 -4.11
C VAL A 66 19.95 0.18 -3.91
N ARG A 67 20.18 -0.72 -2.95
CA ARG A 67 21.51 -1.27 -2.66
C ARG A 67 22.09 -1.99 -3.88
N GLY A 68 21.33 -2.88 -4.51
CA GLY A 68 21.75 -3.63 -5.68
C GLY A 68 22.04 -2.72 -6.88
N SER A 69 21.26 -1.67 -7.07
CA SER A 69 21.45 -0.73 -8.18
C SER A 69 22.68 0.15 -8.03
N ILE A 70 23.04 0.52 -6.78
CA ILE A 70 24.31 1.23 -6.50
C ILE A 70 25.50 0.29 -6.69
N GLN A 71 25.39 -0.97 -6.26
CA GLN A 71 26.47 -1.97 -6.40
C GLN A 71 26.71 -2.41 -7.84
N ALA A 72 25.70 -2.33 -8.71
CA ALA A 72 25.82 -2.65 -10.13
C ALA A 72 26.62 -1.60 -10.93
N LEU A 73 26.97 -0.46 -10.34
CA LEU A 73 27.76 0.58 -11.00
C LEU A 73 29.22 0.15 -11.16
N ASP A 74 29.79 0.42 -12.33
CA ASP A 74 31.20 0.14 -12.59
C ASP A 74 32.11 0.92 -11.63
N ARG A 75 33.12 0.22 -11.09
CA ARG A 75 34.08 0.80 -10.14
C ARG A 75 34.92 1.90 -10.79
N GLY A 76 35.15 1.83 -12.11
CA GLY A 76 35.87 2.85 -12.87
C GLY A 76 35.25 4.25 -12.78
N GLN A 77 33.91 4.34 -12.71
CA GLN A 77 33.21 5.63 -12.53
C GLN A 77 33.49 6.25 -11.15
N VAL A 78 33.59 5.40 -10.14
CA VAL A 78 33.90 5.83 -8.76
C VAL A 78 35.37 6.25 -8.67
N GLU A 79 36.28 5.49 -9.29
CA GLU A 79 37.71 5.79 -9.35
C GLU A 79 37.99 7.09 -10.13
N ALA A 80 37.35 7.29 -11.29
CA ALA A 80 37.48 8.53 -12.06
C ALA A 80 36.99 9.76 -11.27
N ALA A 81 35.89 9.62 -10.52
CA ALA A 81 35.39 10.68 -9.64
C ALA A 81 36.36 10.97 -8.47
N ILE A 82 37.09 9.97 -7.97
CA ILE A 82 38.18 10.16 -7.00
C ILE A 82 39.33 10.94 -7.65
N SER A 83 39.73 10.57 -8.88
CA SER A 83 40.80 11.24 -9.62
C SER A 83 40.50 12.71 -9.94
N LEU A 84 39.22 13.07 -10.10
CA LEU A 84 38.75 14.45 -10.25
C LEU A 84 38.64 15.22 -8.91
N ALA A 85 39.16 14.65 -7.81
CA ALA A 85 39.10 15.23 -6.46
C ALA A 85 37.68 15.55 -5.96
N LEU A 86 36.65 14.83 -6.44
CA LEU A 86 35.28 15.01 -5.96
C LEU A 86 35.15 14.48 -4.54
N THR A 87 34.57 15.32 -3.67
CA THR A 87 34.21 14.94 -2.30
C THR A 87 33.21 13.77 -2.30
N PRO A 88 33.13 12.97 -1.22
CA PRO A 88 32.20 11.84 -1.14
C PRO A 88 30.75 12.21 -1.44
N PHE A 89 30.31 13.38 -0.95
CA PHE A 89 28.96 13.88 -1.20
C PHE A 89 28.74 14.29 -2.67
N GLN A 90 29.70 14.99 -3.29
CA GLN A 90 29.64 15.35 -4.70
C GLN A 90 29.64 14.11 -5.59
N ARG A 91 30.48 13.11 -5.30
CA ARG A 91 30.53 11.84 -6.03
C ARG A 91 29.21 11.10 -5.97
N LEU A 92 28.61 11.02 -4.78
CA LEU A 92 27.29 10.40 -4.61
C LEU A 92 26.24 11.13 -5.45
N ARG A 93 26.12 12.45 -5.31
CA ARG A 93 25.05 13.25 -5.92
C ARG A 93 25.20 13.41 -7.44
N LEU A 94 26.42 13.56 -7.96
CA LEU A 94 26.67 13.90 -9.36
C LEU A 94 26.94 12.70 -10.25
N VAL A 95 27.49 11.61 -9.70
CA VAL A 95 27.93 10.45 -10.49
C VAL A 95 27.11 9.22 -10.14
N ILE A 96 27.14 8.80 -8.87
CA ILE A 96 26.57 7.50 -8.46
C ILE A 96 25.05 7.53 -8.51
N LEU A 97 24.41 8.51 -7.86
CA LEU A 97 22.96 8.59 -7.73
C LEU A 97 22.24 8.70 -9.09
N PRO A 98 22.60 9.60 -10.02
CA PRO A 98 21.90 9.69 -11.31
C PRO A 98 22.05 8.43 -12.16
N GLN A 99 23.20 7.75 -12.11
CA GLN A 99 23.42 6.50 -12.83
C GLN A 99 22.63 5.34 -12.20
N ALA A 100 22.71 5.20 -10.88
CA ALA A 100 22.00 4.16 -10.14
C ALA A 100 20.47 4.33 -10.24
N LEU A 101 19.95 5.55 -10.23
CA LEU A 101 18.51 5.80 -10.44
C LEU A 101 18.00 5.26 -11.78
N ARG A 102 18.82 5.32 -12.84
CA ARG A 102 18.43 4.81 -14.16
C ARG A 102 18.30 3.29 -14.19
N SER A 103 19.11 2.56 -13.42
CA SER A 103 18.99 1.10 -13.27
C SER A 103 17.93 0.70 -12.25
N MET A 104 17.63 1.54 -11.24
CA MET A 104 16.55 1.30 -10.25
C MET A 104 15.16 1.32 -10.89
N ILE A 105 14.87 2.29 -11.75
CA ILE A 105 13.54 2.52 -12.34
C ILE A 105 12.90 1.27 -12.97
N PRO A 106 13.58 0.50 -13.84
CA PRO A 106 12.99 -0.72 -14.39
C PRO A 106 12.73 -1.78 -13.31
N LEU A 107 13.58 -1.89 -12.29
CA LEU A 107 13.40 -2.83 -11.17
C LEU A 107 12.15 -2.48 -10.33
N MET A 108 11.88 -1.19 -10.13
CA MET A 108 10.69 -0.74 -9.38
C MET A 108 9.37 -1.14 -10.07
N THR A 109 9.36 -1.30 -11.39
CA THR A 109 8.16 -1.74 -12.13
C THR A 109 7.64 -3.07 -11.62
N ASN A 110 8.54 -4.04 -11.38
CA ASN A 110 8.17 -5.34 -10.83
C ASN A 110 7.65 -5.18 -9.39
N GLN A 111 8.30 -4.33 -8.59
CA GLN A 111 7.88 -4.08 -7.22
C GLN A 111 6.46 -3.49 -7.14
N TYR A 112 6.08 -2.56 -8.02
CA TYR A 112 4.72 -2.03 -8.08
C TYR A 112 3.67 -3.10 -8.41
N LEU A 113 3.98 -4.02 -9.33
CA LEU A 113 3.10 -5.14 -9.65
C LEU A 113 2.94 -6.11 -8.46
N ASN A 114 4.01 -6.31 -7.68
CA ASN A 114 3.95 -7.13 -6.47
C ASN A 114 3.09 -6.47 -5.39
N ILE A 115 3.19 -5.15 -5.19
CA ILE A 115 2.33 -4.42 -4.24
C ILE A 115 0.85 -4.58 -4.64
N TRP A 116 0.52 -4.43 -5.92
CA TRP A 116 -0.85 -4.59 -6.44
C TRP A 116 -1.43 -5.98 -6.17
N LYS A 117 -0.62 -7.04 -6.30
CA LYS A 117 -1.06 -8.41 -6.02
C LYS A 117 -1.14 -8.68 -4.51
N ASN A 118 -0.13 -8.23 -3.76
CA ASN A 118 0.00 -8.50 -2.33
C ASN A 118 -0.99 -7.71 -1.47
N SER A 119 -1.54 -6.58 -1.95
CA SER A 119 -2.60 -5.85 -1.24
C SER A 119 -3.84 -6.70 -1.00
N SER A 120 -4.11 -7.67 -1.88
CA SER A 120 -5.22 -8.63 -1.78
C SER A 120 -5.08 -9.64 -0.65
N LEU A 121 -3.90 -9.77 -0.06
CA LEU A 121 -3.65 -10.65 1.09
C LEU A 121 -4.34 -10.12 2.37
N ALA A 122 -5.04 -8.98 2.27
CA ALA A 122 -5.81 -8.35 3.32
C ALA A 122 -6.75 -9.30 4.07
N LEU A 123 -7.35 -10.26 3.35
CA LEU A 123 -8.27 -11.22 3.93
C LEU A 123 -7.64 -12.02 5.09
N VAL A 124 -6.32 -12.24 5.07
CA VAL A 124 -5.61 -13.03 6.08
C VAL A 124 -5.61 -12.32 7.43
N VAL A 125 -5.62 -10.99 7.42
CA VAL A 125 -5.69 -10.14 8.62
C VAL A 125 -7.14 -9.85 9.02
N GLY A 126 -8.12 -10.41 8.30
CA GLY A 126 -9.54 -10.18 8.55
C GLY A 126 -10.04 -8.81 8.08
N TYR A 127 -9.28 -8.12 7.23
CA TYR A 127 -9.75 -6.88 6.60
C TYR A 127 -10.58 -7.21 5.36
N SER A 128 -11.75 -6.58 5.24
CA SER A 128 -12.65 -6.78 4.09
C SER A 128 -12.25 -5.86 2.94
N ASP A 129 -11.43 -6.39 2.04
CA ASP A 129 -11.04 -5.74 0.79
C ASP A 129 -11.86 -6.28 -0.41
N PHE A 130 -11.47 -5.90 -1.63
CA PHE A 130 -12.12 -6.36 -2.86
C PHE A 130 -12.15 -7.89 -2.97
N PHE A 131 -11.05 -8.57 -2.63
CA PHE A 131 -10.98 -10.03 -2.70
C PHE A 131 -11.89 -10.69 -1.65
N SER A 132 -11.90 -10.18 -0.42
CA SER A 132 -12.72 -10.70 0.68
C SER A 132 -14.22 -10.63 0.40
N ILE A 133 -14.68 -9.54 -0.24
CA ILE A 133 -16.08 -9.38 -0.64
C ILE A 133 -16.48 -10.44 -1.67
N LEU A 134 -15.65 -10.64 -2.70
CA LEU A 134 -15.93 -11.62 -3.74
C LEU A 134 -15.85 -13.06 -3.20
N TRP A 135 -14.91 -13.34 -2.30
CA TRP A 135 -14.84 -14.62 -1.60
C TRP A 135 -16.12 -14.90 -0.80
N THR A 136 -16.68 -13.88 -0.14
CA THR A 136 -17.95 -14.02 0.59
C THR A 136 -19.12 -14.34 -0.36
N ILE A 137 -19.16 -13.72 -1.54
CA ILE A 137 -20.19 -13.99 -2.56
C ILE A 137 -20.12 -15.44 -3.05
N VAL A 138 -18.92 -15.99 -3.28
CA VAL A 138 -18.75 -17.41 -3.64
C VAL A 138 -19.36 -18.33 -2.60
N ASN A 139 -19.14 -18.04 -1.32
CA ASN A 139 -19.64 -18.87 -0.22
C ASN A 139 -21.16 -18.75 -0.04
N LYS A 140 -21.78 -17.63 -0.42
CA LYS A 140 -23.23 -17.42 -0.30
C LYS A 140 -24.04 -17.95 -1.47
N GLU A 141 -23.58 -17.69 -2.69
CA GLU A 141 -24.33 -18.00 -3.92
C GLU A 141 -23.95 -19.36 -4.52
N GLY A 142 -22.89 -20.01 -4.03
CA GLY A 142 -22.40 -21.31 -4.54
C GLY A 142 -21.83 -21.26 -5.98
N GLN A 143 -21.87 -20.10 -6.64
CA GLN A 143 -21.35 -19.91 -8.00
C GLN A 143 -19.89 -19.44 -7.98
N GLY A 144 -18.96 -20.38 -7.79
CA GLY A 144 -17.53 -20.05 -7.75
C GLY A 144 -16.95 -19.56 -9.08
N VAL A 145 -17.27 -20.25 -10.19
CA VAL A 145 -16.62 -20.02 -11.50
C VAL A 145 -16.78 -18.59 -12.01
N PRO A 146 -17.98 -17.98 -12.05
CA PRO A 146 -18.15 -16.61 -12.56
C PRO A 146 -17.43 -15.57 -11.69
N VAL A 147 -17.42 -15.76 -10.37
CA VAL A 147 -16.80 -14.82 -9.43
C VAL A 147 -15.27 -14.87 -9.55
N PHE A 148 -14.67 -16.05 -9.68
CA PHE A 148 -13.22 -16.16 -9.92
C PHE A 148 -12.80 -15.53 -11.25
N MET A 149 -13.63 -15.61 -12.30
CA MET A 149 -13.36 -14.90 -13.55
C MET A 149 -13.32 -13.38 -13.35
N ILE A 150 -14.24 -12.82 -12.56
CA ILE A 150 -14.25 -11.39 -12.22
C ILE A 150 -13.00 -10.99 -11.43
N ILE A 151 -12.59 -11.80 -10.45
CA ILE A 151 -11.35 -11.60 -9.70
C ILE A 151 -10.16 -11.56 -10.66
N LEU A 152 -9.99 -12.60 -11.48
CA LEU A 152 -8.89 -12.71 -12.43
C LEU A 152 -8.83 -11.53 -13.39
N LEU A 153 -9.96 -11.15 -13.99
CA LEU A 153 -10.04 -10.02 -14.91
C LEU A 153 -9.68 -8.71 -14.22
N THR A 154 -10.18 -8.47 -13.01
CA THR A 154 -9.91 -7.22 -12.29
C THR A 154 -8.42 -7.09 -11.95
N TYR A 155 -7.81 -8.14 -11.40
CA TYR A 155 -6.38 -8.14 -11.08
C TYR A 155 -5.51 -8.07 -12.33
N GLN A 156 -5.88 -8.75 -13.41
CA GLN A 156 -5.16 -8.72 -14.68
C GLN A 156 -5.24 -7.36 -15.34
N CYS A 157 -6.43 -6.73 -15.39
CA CYS A 157 -6.62 -5.39 -15.92
C CYS A 157 -5.79 -4.37 -15.14
N GLY A 158 -5.81 -4.43 -13.79
CA GLY A 158 -4.98 -3.57 -12.95
C GLY A 158 -3.48 -3.76 -13.20
N SER A 159 -3.03 -5.02 -13.29
CA SER A 159 -1.64 -5.35 -13.59
C SER A 159 -1.21 -4.82 -14.97
N LEU A 160 -2.04 -4.95 -16.00
CA LEU A 160 -1.75 -4.43 -17.34
C LEU A 160 -1.72 -2.90 -17.36
N LEU A 161 -2.64 -2.25 -16.66
CA LEU A 161 -2.67 -0.80 -16.52
C LEU A 161 -1.39 -0.29 -15.85
N MET A 162 -0.97 -0.92 -14.74
CA MET A 162 0.27 -0.56 -14.05
C MET A 162 1.50 -0.81 -14.91
N SER A 163 1.53 -1.95 -15.62
CA SER A 163 2.60 -2.26 -16.56
C SER A 163 2.67 -1.24 -17.70
N ALA A 164 1.54 -0.81 -18.26
CA ALA A 164 1.49 0.18 -19.34
C ALA A 164 2.00 1.56 -18.89
N ILE A 165 1.59 2.01 -17.70
CA ILE A 165 2.06 3.27 -17.10
C ILE A 165 3.57 3.22 -16.87
N MET A 166 4.06 2.14 -16.24
CA MET A 166 5.49 1.99 -15.92
C MET A 166 6.35 1.81 -17.16
N ASN A 167 5.89 1.05 -18.16
CA ASN A 167 6.61 0.90 -19.43
C ASN A 167 6.70 2.25 -20.17
N SER A 168 5.65 3.05 -20.11
CA SER A 168 5.65 4.41 -20.68
C SER A 168 6.65 5.33 -19.97
N TYR A 169 6.74 5.24 -18.64
CA TYR A 169 7.72 5.98 -17.84
C TYR A 169 9.15 5.52 -18.13
N ASN A 170 9.40 4.20 -18.13
CA ASN A 170 10.70 3.60 -18.45
C ASN A 170 11.20 4.05 -19.83
N ARG A 171 10.32 4.07 -20.83
CA ARG A 171 10.67 4.50 -22.20
C ARG A 171 11.15 5.96 -22.26
N LYS A 172 10.68 6.83 -21.36
CA LYS A 172 11.15 8.23 -21.28
C LYS A 172 12.51 8.34 -20.60
N VAL A 173 12.76 7.55 -19.54
CA VAL A 173 13.99 7.65 -18.75
C VAL A 173 15.18 6.90 -19.37
N THR A 174 14.93 5.77 -20.03
CA THR A 174 15.99 4.93 -20.64
C THR A 174 16.36 5.35 -22.07
N ARG A 175 15.75 6.41 -22.62
CA ARG A 175 15.99 6.85 -24.00
C ARG A 175 17.38 7.44 -24.27
N VAL A 176 18.15 7.75 -23.22
CA VAL A 176 19.53 8.24 -23.35
C VAL A 176 20.47 7.05 -23.29
N LYS A 177 20.97 6.64 -24.45
CA LYS A 177 22.04 5.63 -24.58
C LYS A 177 23.29 6.13 -23.83
N ILE A 178 23.92 5.23 -23.09
CA ILE A 178 25.32 5.35 -22.64
C ILE A 178 26.19 4.98 -23.85
#